data_AF-A0A9D4DTG6-F1
#
_entry.id   AF-A0A9D4DTG6-F1
#
_cell.length_a   1.000
_cell.length_b   1.000
_cell.length_c   1.000
_cell.angle_alpha   90.00
_cell.angle_beta   90.00
_cell.angle_gamma   90.00
#
_symmetry.space_group_name_H-M   'P 1'
#
loop_
_entity.id
_entity.type
_entity.pdbx_description
1 polymer ?
#
loop_
_entity_poly.entity_id
_entity_poly.type
_entity_poly.pdbx_seq_one_letter_code
_entity_poly.pdbx_strand_id
1 'polypeptide(L)'
;MNFTHNFSFASGCGLPAYTNFTNGFHGHLDYVYYDNGAFEVAQVVPPPDHRDVEFHTAIPSIVFPSDHIAQICDLKWKSVSHL
;
A
#
# COMPACT_ATOMS: atom_id res chain seq x y z
N MET A 1 0.32 -3.77 28.39
CA MET A 1 0.03 -2.35 28.08
C MET A 1 -1.12 -2.34 27.08
N ASN A 2 -2.15 -1.53 27.31
CA ASN A 2 -3.29 -1.40 26.40
C ASN A 2 -3.27 0.01 25.81
N PHE A 3 -3.11 0.09 24.49
CA PHE A 3 -3.19 1.34 23.74
C PHE A 3 -4.51 1.35 22.95
N THR A 4 -5.18 2.50 22.92
CA THR A 4 -6.44 2.67 22.20
C THR A 4 -6.44 3.97 21.41
N HIS A 5 -7.20 3.99 20.31
CA HIS A 5 -7.49 5.18 19.53
C HIS A 5 -8.94 5.12 19.01
N ASN A 6 -9.49 6.26 18.59
CA ASN A 6 -10.88 6.36 18.12
C ASN A 6 -11.03 6.36 16.60
N PHE A 7 -9.92 6.36 15.84
CA PHE A 7 -9.96 6.32 14.39
C PHE A 7 -10.37 4.93 13.87
N SER A 8 -11.19 4.91 12.80
CA SER A 8 -11.53 3.69 12.06
C SER A 8 -10.66 3.60 10.80
N PHE A 9 -9.41 3.16 10.96
CA PHE A 9 -8.48 3.06 9.84
C PHE A 9 -8.66 1.77 9.03
N ALA A 10 -8.49 1.88 7.72
CA ALA A 10 -8.28 0.75 6.81
C ALA A 10 -7.04 1.03 5.91
N SER A 11 -6.46 -0.03 5.34
CA SER A 11 -5.36 0.09 4.38
C SER A 11 -5.89 0.30 2.97
N GLY A 12 -5.58 1.45 2.36
CA GLY A 12 -6.05 1.84 1.03
C GLY A 12 -5.55 0.96 -0.10
N CYS A 13 -4.33 0.44 0.03
CA CYS A 13 -3.71 -0.45 -0.96
C CYS A 13 -3.83 -1.94 -0.59
N GLY A 14 -4.61 -2.27 0.45
CA GLY A 14 -4.77 -3.64 0.94
C GLY A 14 -3.53 -4.16 1.65
N LEU A 15 -3.22 -5.44 1.44
CA LEU A 15 -2.11 -6.16 2.07
C LEU A 15 -1.28 -6.90 1.01
N PRO A 16 -0.47 -6.19 0.19
CA PRO A 16 0.43 -6.83 -0.76
C PRO A 16 1.43 -7.77 -0.08
N ALA A 17 2.00 -8.70 -0.84
CA ALA A 17 3.02 -9.63 -0.33
C ALA A 17 4.27 -8.89 0.20
N TYR A 18 4.65 -7.80 -0.47
CA TYR A 18 5.73 -6.92 -0.07
C TYR A 18 5.55 -5.52 -0.65
N THR A 19 6.14 -4.55 0.02
CA THR A 19 6.30 -3.17 -0.45
C THR A 19 7.76 -2.75 -0.42
N ASN A 20 8.62 -3.50 0.28
CA ASN A 20 10.07 -3.45 0.21
C ASN A 20 10.60 -4.79 -0.32
N PHE A 21 11.56 -4.77 -1.25
CA PHE A 21 12.19 -5.98 -1.78
C PHE A 21 13.67 -5.78 -2.06
N THR A 22 14.52 -6.25 -1.15
CA THR A 22 15.99 -6.18 -1.23
C THR A 22 16.59 -7.58 -1.30
N ASN A 23 17.88 -7.68 -1.62
CA ASN A 23 18.58 -8.97 -1.57
C ASN A 23 18.68 -9.46 -0.11
N GLY A 24 17.87 -10.45 0.25
CA GLY A 24 17.83 -11.06 1.58
C GLY A 24 16.67 -10.63 2.47
N PHE A 25 15.82 -9.69 2.04
CA PHE A 25 14.60 -9.34 2.76
C PHE A 25 13.50 -8.82 1.82
N HIS A 26 12.28 -9.25 2.05
CA HIS A 26 11.09 -8.67 1.46
C HIS A 26 9.94 -8.67 2.48
N GLY A 27 9.18 -7.59 2.51
CA GLY A 27 8.09 -7.45 3.47
C GLY A 27 7.16 -6.30 3.16
N HIS A 28 5.95 -6.37 3.72
CA HIS A 28 4.95 -5.33 3.62
C HIS A 28 5.14 -4.32 4.77
N LEU A 29 5.72 -3.18 4.45
CA LEU A 29 6.16 -2.17 5.42
C LEU A 29 5.48 -0.81 5.22
N ASP A 30 4.87 -0.57 4.06
CA ASP A 30 4.32 0.73 3.67
C ASP A 30 2.79 0.67 3.60
N TYR A 31 2.13 1.64 4.23
CA TYR A 31 0.68 1.67 4.34
C TYR A 31 0.15 3.05 3.97
N VAL A 32 -0.95 3.07 3.21
CA VAL A 32 -1.80 4.25 3.07
C VAL A 32 -3.03 4.04 3.95
N TYR A 33 -2.96 4.48 5.21
CA TYR A 33 -4.14 4.43 6.09
C TYR A 33 -5.13 5.53 5.73
N TYR A 34 -6.41 5.19 5.64
CA TYR A 34 -7.51 6.13 5.45
C TYR A 34 -8.62 5.90 6.48
N ASP A 35 -9.43 6.93 6.73
CA ASP A 35 -10.63 6.81 7.56
C ASP A 35 -11.74 6.11 6.78
N ASN A 36 -12.03 4.86 7.17
CA ASN A 36 -13.05 4.03 6.55
C ASN A 36 -14.48 4.54 6.81
N GLY A 37 -14.70 5.49 7.73
CA GLY A 37 -15.97 6.18 7.85
C GLY A 37 -16.20 7.21 6.73
N ALA A 38 -15.14 7.90 6.31
CA ALA A 38 -15.22 9.04 5.40
C ALA A 38 -14.93 8.69 3.93
N PHE A 39 -14.06 7.72 3.67
CA PHE A 39 -13.62 7.36 2.33
C PHE A 39 -13.92 5.90 1.99
N GLU A 40 -13.99 5.63 0.70
CA GLU A 40 -13.93 4.30 0.09
C GLU A 40 -12.78 4.26 -0.92
N VAL A 41 -12.16 3.09 -1.08
CA VAL A 41 -11.15 2.86 -2.12
C VAL A 41 -11.88 2.66 -3.44
N ALA A 42 -11.70 3.58 -4.38
CA ALA A 42 -12.28 3.49 -5.71
C ALA A 42 -11.50 2.49 -6.58
N GLN A 43 -10.16 2.52 -6.51
CA GLN A 43 -9.28 1.56 -7.16
C GLN A 43 -7.89 1.55 -6.51
N VAL A 44 -7.14 0.48 -6.77
CA VAL A 44 -5.73 0.34 -6.41
C VAL A 44 -4.95 0.07 -7.69
N VAL A 45 -3.87 0.80 -7.91
CA VAL A 45 -2.95 0.48 -9.02
C VAL A 45 -2.21 -0.80 -8.63
N PRO A 46 -2.24 -1.85 -9.47
CA PRO A 46 -1.61 -3.11 -9.12
C PRO A 46 -0.08 -2.92 -8.98
N PRO A 47 0.57 -3.66 -8.06
CA PRO A 47 2.03 -3.68 -8.01
C PRO A 47 2.62 -4.26 -9.30
N PRO A 48 3.91 -4.01 -9.59
CA PRO A 48 4.63 -4.67 -10.67
C PRO A 48 4.58 -6.20 -10.57
N ASP A 49 4.73 -6.91 -11.70
CA ASP A 49 4.86 -8.37 -11.71
C ASP A 49 6.11 -8.77 -10.91
N HIS A 50 6.02 -9.84 -10.12
CA HIS A 50 7.13 -10.31 -9.30
C HIS A 50 8.40 -10.56 -10.14
N ARG A 51 8.24 -11.07 -11.36
CA ARG A 51 9.36 -11.35 -12.28
C ARG A 51 10.12 -10.08 -12.67
N ASP A 52 9.45 -8.94 -12.76
CA ASP A 52 10.09 -7.67 -13.08
C ASP A 52 10.89 -7.15 -11.87
N VAL A 53 10.35 -7.33 -10.66
CA VAL A 53 11.01 -6.91 -9.40
C VAL A 53 12.28 -7.72 -9.13
N GLU A 54 12.25 -9.04 -9.39
CA GLU A 54 13.41 -9.93 -9.18
C GLU A 54 14.39 -9.98 -10.36
N PHE A 55 14.04 -9.38 -11.51
CA PHE A 55 14.81 -9.50 -12.76
C PHE A 55 16.29 -9.12 -12.58
N HIS A 56 16.56 -8.12 -11.72
CA HIS A 56 17.91 -7.68 -11.34
C HIS A 56 18.30 -8.15 -9.92
N THR A 57 17.84 -9.34 -9.52
CA THR A 57 17.94 -9.92 -8.16
C THR A 57 17.00 -9.30 -7.13
N ALA A 58 16.96 -7.97 -7.06
CA ALA A 58 16.10 -7.21 -6.16
C ALA A 58 15.98 -5.76 -6.63
N ILE A 59 15.30 -4.91 -5.85
CA ILE A 59 15.24 -3.46 -6.07
C ILE A 59 16.01 -2.71 -4.96
N PRO A 60 16.62 -1.54 -5.23
CA PRO A 60 16.60 -0.80 -6.49
C PRO A 60 17.39 -1.49 -7.61
N SER A 61 17.10 -1.10 -8.85
CA SER A 61 17.78 -1.57 -10.06
C SER A 61 17.80 -0.46 -11.12
N ILE A 62 18.31 -0.75 -12.31
CA ILE A 62 18.34 0.22 -13.42
C ILE A 62 16.93 0.68 -13.86
N VAL A 63 15.89 -0.11 -13.55
CA VAL A 63 14.49 0.21 -13.88
C VAL A 63 13.62 0.49 -12.65
N PHE A 64 14.12 0.27 -11.44
CA PHE A 64 13.44 0.58 -10.17
C PHE A 64 14.31 1.50 -9.31
N PRO A 65 13.97 2.79 -9.15
CA PRO A 65 14.86 3.76 -8.51
C PRO A 65 14.86 3.74 -6.96
N SER A 66 14.11 2.82 -6.33
CA SER A 66 14.04 2.63 -4.88
C SER A 66 13.93 1.14 -4.57
N ASP A 67 14.29 0.76 -3.34
CA ASP A 67 14.03 -0.56 -2.74
C ASP A 67 12.56 -0.76 -2.31
N HIS A 68 11.74 0.28 -2.39
CA HIS A 68 10.30 0.23 -2.12
C HIS A 68 9.45 0.38 -3.39
N ILE A 69 8.28 -0.24 -3.37
CA ILE A 69 7.23 -0.16 -4.38
C ILE A 69 6.17 0.83 -3.92
N ALA A 70 5.93 1.86 -4.73
CA ALA A 70 4.93 2.88 -4.46
C ALA A 70 3.54 2.27 -4.23
N GLN A 71 2.91 2.66 -3.13
CA GLN A 71 1.52 2.32 -2.81
C GLN A 71 0.60 3.39 -3.41
N ILE A 72 -0.26 3.00 -4.36
CA ILE A 72 -1.10 3.93 -5.11
C ILE A 72 -2.55 3.45 -5.11
N CYS A 73 -3.44 4.26 -4.54
CA CYS A 73 -4.87 4.02 -4.57
C CYS A 73 -5.63 5.33 -4.76
N ASP A 74 -6.77 5.26 -5.43
CA ASP A 74 -7.70 6.36 -5.53
C ASP A 74 -8.73 6.26 -4.42
N LEU A 75 -8.88 7.33 -3.65
CA LEU A 75 -9.90 7.45 -2.60
C LEU A 75 -11.05 8.31 -3.08
N LYS A 76 -12.26 7.90 -2.75
CA LYS A 76 -13.50 8.63 -3.00
C LYS A 76 -14.19 8.90 -1.67
N TRP A 77 -14.74 10.11 -1.52
CA TRP A 77 -15.60 10.43 -0.39
C TRP A 77 -16.85 9.54 -0.41
N LYS A 78 -17.16 8.89 0.71
CA LYS A 78 -18.45 8.25 0.90
C LYS A 78 -19.53 9.34 0.89
N SER A 79 -20.63 9.07 0.19
CA SER A 79 -21.76 9.99 0.20
C SER A 79 -22.33 10.07 1.61
N VAL A 80 -22.31 11.26 2.22
CA VAL A 80 -22.97 11.47 3.50
C VAL A 80 -24.45 11.68 3.20
N SER A 81 -25.29 10.66 3.46
CA SER A 81 -26.73 10.86 3.47
C SER A 81 -27.08 11.77 4.65
N HIS A 82 -27.15 13.08 4.40
CA HIS A 82 -27.81 14.01 5.30
C HIS A 82 -29.32 13.83 5.08
N LEU A 83 -29.90 12.86 5.79
CA LEU A 83 -31.33 12.77 6.06
C LEU A 83 -31.52 12.83 7.58
#